data_AF-A0A0F5VEP1-F1
#
_entry.id   AF-A0A0F5VEP1-F1
#
_cell.length_a   1.000
_cell.length_b   1.000
_cell.length_c   1.000
_cell.angle_alpha   90.00
_cell.angle_beta   90.00
_cell.angle_gamma   90.00
#
_symmetry.space_group_name_H-M   'P 1'
#
loop_
_entity.id
_entity.type
_entity.pdbx_description
1 polymer ?
#
loop_
_entity_poly.entity_id
_entity_poly.type
_entity_poly.pdbx_seq_one_letter_code
_entity_poly.pdbx_strand_id
1 'polypeptide(L)'
;MLNSMINKAAIIAAFCFYPSLAISQTEKPFDLSCRLDGDSVTIMMRSEGGDRVAYSLVSGNGNKMRSAVSGSSTSRMSLNKAQFPVSITVDTAGKTSVLAVSDDCQITHQTPHA
;
A
#
# COMPACT_ATOMS: atom_id res chain seq x y z
N MET A 1 -62.67 37.00 -29.08
CA MET A 1 -61.59 37.56 -28.24
C MET A 1 -60.54 36.49 -28.05
N LEU A 2 -59.33 36.83 -28.47
CA LEU A 2 -58.12 36.02 -28.49
C LEU A 2 -57.46 36.08 -27.09
N ASN A 3 -57.12 34.94 -26.50
CA ASN A 3 -56.16 34.79 -25.39
C ASN A 3 -55.60 33.36 -25.50
N SER A 4 -54.53 33.15 -26.28
CA SER A 4 -53.12 33.29 -25.93
C SER A 4 -52.64 32.38 -24.78
N MET A 5 -52.00 31.29 -25.20
CA MET A 5 -50.78 30.67 -24.67
C MET A 5 -50.73 30.23 -23.20
N ILE A 6 -50.65 28.90 -22.99
CA ILE A 6 -49.81 28.32 -21.93
C ILE A 6 -48.98 27.17 -22.53
N ASN A 7 -47.71 27.47 -22.78
CA ASN A 7 -46.63 26.52 -23.00
C ASN A 7 -46.58 25.51 -21.84
N LYS A 8 -46.57 24.22 -22.16
CA LYS A 8 -46.01 23.18 -21.28
C LYS A 8 -45.02 22.36 -22.09
N ALA A 9 -43.78 22.84 -22.10
CA ALA A 9 -42.64 22.05 -22.52
C ALA A 9 -42.52 20.85 -21.58
N ALA A 10 -42.68 19.64 -22.12
CA ALA A 10 -42.38 18.41 -21.41
C ALA A 10 -40.86 18.21 -21.45
N ILE A 11 -40.18 18.58 -20.37
CA ILE A 11 -38.77 18.23 -20.17
C ILE A 11 -38.76 16.80 -19.61
N ILE A 12 -38.61 15.82 -20.48
CA ILE A 12 -38.31 14.45 -20.08
C ILE A 12 -36.83 14.45 -19.66
N ALA A 13 -36.58 14.56 -18.36
CA ALA A 13 -35.26 14.34 -17.80
C ALA A 13 -34.90 12.86 -18.00
N ALA A 14 -34.10 12.58 -19.03
CA ALA A 14 -33.44 11.30 -19.18
C ALA A 14 -32.46 11.13 -18.02
N PHE A 15 -32.84 10.35 -17.02
CA PHE A 15 -31.92 9.89 -15.99
C PHE A 15 -30.92 8.94 -16.65
N CYS A 16 -29.82 9.50 -17.15
CA CYS A 16 -28.63 8.74 -17.49
C CYS A 16 -28.03 8.19 -16.18
N PHE A 17 -28.56 7.06 -15.72
CA PHE A 17 -27.88 6.22 -14.74
C PHE A 17 -26.62 5.68 -15.41
N TYR A 18 -25.53 6.43 -15.33
CA TYR A 18 -24.21 5.87 -15.54
C TYR A 18 -24.01 4.85 -14.41
N PRO A 19 -23.80 3.55 -14.70
CA PRO A 19 -23.39 2.62 -13.68
C PRO A 19 -22.01 3.08 -13.23
N SER A 20 -21.93 3.72 -12.06
CA SER A 20 -20.67 3.91 -11.37
C SER A 20 -20.14 2.53 -11.04
N LEU A 21 -19.27 2.01 -11.91
CA LEU A 21 -18.45 0.84 -11.63
C LEU A 21 -17.60 1.20 -10.40
N ALA A 22 -18.09 0.83 -9.22
CA ALA A 22 -17.30 0.85 -8.00
C ALA A 22 -16.22 -0.23 -8.16
N ILE A 23 -15.08 0.20 -8.68
CA ILE A 23 -13.87 -0.63 -8.66
C ILE A 23 -13.46 -0.67 -7.19
N SER A 24 -13.74 -1.79 -6.52
CA SER A 24 -13.11 -2.11 -5.25
C SER A 24 -11.62 -2.16 -5.52
N GLN A 25 -10.90 -1.06 -5.27
CA GLN A 25 -9.46 -1.10 -5.18
C GLN A 25 -9.16 -2.13 -4.10
N THR A 26 -8.52 -3.24 -4.47
CA THR A 26 -8.01 -4.19 -3.50
C THR A 26 -7.10 -3.39 -2.58
N GLU A 27 -7.58 -3.02 -1.40
CA GLU A 27 -6.79 -2.28 -0.41
C GLU A 27 -5.54 -3.12 -0.15
N LYS A 28 -4.40 -2.61 -0.61
CA LYS A 28 -3.10 -3.19 -0.28
C LYS A 28 -2.77 -2.60 1.10
N PRO A 29 -2.84 -3.37 2.19
CA PRO A 29 -2.75 -2.82 3.54
C PRO A 29 -1.37 -2.21 3.83
N PHE A 30 -0.37 -2.57 3.02
CA PHE A 30 0.94 -1.94 3.05
C PHE A 30 1.58 -1.90 1.66
N ASP A 31 2.46 -0.93 1.44
CA ASP A 31 3.36 -0.84 0.32
C ASP A 31 4.82 -0.75 0.77
N LEU A 32 5.72 -1.31 -0.02
CA LEU A 32 7.16 -1.32 0.27
C LEU A 32 7.91 -0.83 -0.96
N SER A 33 8.77 0.16 -0.74
CA SER A 33 9.66 0.69 -1.76
C SER A 33 11.09 0.72 -1.25
N CYS A 34 12.04 0.63 -2.18
CA CYS A 34 13.46 0.61 -1.90
C CYS A 34 14.17 1.62 -2.80
N ARG A 35 15.17 2.31 -2.26
CA ARG A 35 16.00 3.27 -2.99
C ARG A 35 17.47 3.09 -2.62
N LEU A 36 18.32 3.14 -3.64
CA LEU A 36 19.78 3.13 -3.49
C LEU A 36 20.30 4.56 -3.30
N ASP A 37 21.12 4.77 -2.28
CA ASP A 37 21.78 6.05 -1.96
C ASP A 37 23.26 5.77 -1.63
N GLY A 38 24.08 5.56 -2.67
CA GLY A 38 25.50 5.21 -2.53
C GLY A 38 25.71 3.83 -1.89
N ASP A 39 26.34 3.82 -0.71
CA ASP A 39 26.57 2.60 0.11
C ASP A 39 25.42 2.31 1.08
N SER A 40 24.35 3.09 1.01
CA SER A 40 23.15 2.89 1.80
C SER A 40 21.97 2.52 0.92
N VAL A 41 21.05 1.78 1.52
CA VAL A 41 19.78 1.39 0.93
C VAL A 41 18.69 1.88 1.86
N THR A 42 17.81 2.73 1.34
CA THR A 42 16.67 3.25 2.04
C THR A 42 15.45 2.39 1.74
N ILE A 43 14.85 1.79 2.75
CA ILE A 43 13.59 1.05 2.65
C ILE A 43 12.48 1.91 3.25
N MET A 44 11.39 2.08 2.51
CA MET A 44 10.22 2.83 2.93
C MET A 44 9.00 1.92 2.90
N MET A 45 8.35 1.79 4.05
CA MET A 45 7.14 1.01 4.24
C MET A 45 6.00 1.97 4.54
N ARG A 46 4.92 1.89 3.76
CA ARG A 46 3.73 2.71 3.92
C ARG A 46 2.58 1.80 4.28
N SER A 47 1.87 2.06 5.36
CA SER A 47 0.58 1.44 5.63
C SER A 47 -0.53 2.38 5.16
N GLU A 48 -1.53 1.81 4.50
CA GLU A 48 -2.76 2.52 4.11
C GLU A 48 -3.94 1.74 4.68
N GLY A 49 -4.96 2.44 5.16
CA GLY A 49 -6.12 1.83 5.82
C GLY A 49 -6.09 1.88 7.34
N GLY A 50 -7.11 1.29 7.98
CA GLY A 50 -7.30 1.31 9.44
C GLY A 50 -6.62 0.15 10.19
N ASP A 51 -6.13 -0.86 9.46
CA ASP A 51 -5.57 -2.07 10.06
C ASP A 51 -4.23 -1.81 10.75
N ARG A 52 -3.93 -2.64 11.75
CA ARG A 52 -2.62 -2.68 12.39
C ARG A 52 -1.66 -3.50 11.52
N VAL A 53 -0.52 -2.90 11.17
CA VAL A 53 0.56 -3.55 10.44
C VAL A 53 1.78 -3.66 11.35
N ALA A 54 2.29 -4.87 11.53
CA ALA A 54 3.53 -5.13 12.25
C ALA A 54 4.63 -5.56 11.28
N TYR A 55 5.80 -4.97 11.44
CA TYR A 55 6.99 -5.25 10.64
C TYR A 55 8.08 -5.85 11.54
N SER A 56 8.74 -6.90 11.09
CA SER A 56 9.95 -7.43 11.69
C SER A 56 11.02 -7.51 10.61
N LEU A 57 12.16 -6.90 10.86
CA LEU A 57 13.30 -6.89 9.97
C LEU A 57 14.43 -7.70 10.59
N VAL A 58 15.08 -8.53 9.78
CA VAL A 58 16.32 -9.24 10.11
C VAL A 58 17.33 -8.97 9.01
N SER A 59 18.44 -8.35 9.35
CA SER A 59 19.55 -8.11 8.41
C SER A 59 20.46 -9.33 8.28
N GLY A 60 21.28 -9.36 7.24
CA GLY A 60 22.21 -10.47 6.95
C GLY A 60 23.26 -10.68 8.04
N ASN A 61 23.61 -9.62 8.77
CA ASN A 61 24.49 -9.68 9.94
C ASN A 61 23.76 -10.01 11.26
N GLY A 62 22.46 -10.30 11.22
CA GLY A 62 21.66 -10.75 12.36
C GLY A 62 21.04 -9.65 13.22
N ASN A 63 21.18 -8.37 12.87
CA ASN A 63 20.46 -7.30 13.57
C ASN A 63 18.95 -7.45 13.33
N LYS A 64 18.17 -7.16 14.38
CA LYS A 64 16.72 -7.30 14.36
C LYS A 64 16.05 -6.00 14.75
N MET A 65 15.00 -5.65 14.04
CA MET A 65 14.15 -4.50 14.35
C MET A 65 12.69 -4.94 14.26
N ARG A 66 11.85 -4.47 15.18
CA ARG A 66 10.41 -4.70 15.14
C ARG A 66 9.69 -3.37 15.31
N SER A 67 8.68 -3.14 14.49
CA SER A 67 7.82 -1.96 14.57
C SER A 67 6.38 -2.38 14.34
N ALA A 68 5.43 -1.61 14.86
CA ALA A 68 4.03 -1.82 14.57
C ALA A 68 3.31 -0.47 14.53
N VAL A 69 2.49 -0.30 13.51
CA VAL A 69 1.74 0.92 13.25
C VAL A 69 0.27 0.58 13.09
N SER A 70 -0.60 1.51 13.44
CA SER A 70 -2.03 1.42 13.17
C SER A 70 -2.43 2.62 12.32
N GLY A 71 -3.36 2.45 11.39
CA GLY A 71 -3.77 3.52 10.51
C GLY A 71 -2.75 3.82 9.40
N SER A 72 -2.90 4.99 8.78
CA SER A 72 -1.98 5.48 7.76
C SER A 72 -0.66 5.93 8.38
N SER A 73 0.44 5.27 8.01
CA SER A 73 1.78 5.58 8.51
C SER A 73 2.84 5.36 7.44
N THR A 74 3.98 6.03 7.58
CA THR A 74 5.16 5.81 6.72
C THR A 74 6.38 5.63 7.61
N SER A 75 6.99 4.45 7.52
CA SER A 75 8.25 4.12 8.18
C SER A 75 9.38 4.16 7.16
N ARG A 76 10.47 4.84 7.50
CA ARG A 76 11.69 4.87 6.70
C ARG A 76 12.85 4.32 7.51
N MET A 77 13.64 3.46 6.89
CA MET A 77 14.88 2.93 7.44
C MET A 77 15.99 3.07 6.39
N SER A 78 17.19 3.40 6.83
CA SER A 78 18.38 3.42 5.98
C SER A 78 19.38 2.42 6.55
N LEU A 79 19.82 1.51 5.70
CA LEU A 79 20.71 0.40 6.06
C LEU A 79 21.95 0.47 5.18
N ASN A 80 23.12 0.19 5.75
CA ASN A 80 24.32 0.06 4.95
C ASN A 80 24.25 -1.24 4.12
N LYS A 81 24.80 -1.25 2.89
CA LYS A 81 24.83 -2.45 2.04
C LYS A 81 25.42 -3.70 2.71
N ALA A 82 26.37 -3.54 3.64
CA ALA A 82 26.92 -4.65 4.42
C ALA A 82 25.90 -5.35 5.35
N GLN A 83 24.70 -4.78 5.53
CA GLN A 83 23.63 -5.36 6.33
C GLN A 83 22.68 -6.23 5.49
N PHE A 84 22.87 -6.33 4.18
CA PHE A 84 22.05 -7.12 3.28
C PHE A 84 22.58 -8.56 3.11
N PRO A 85 21.74 -9.53 2.71
CA PRO A 85 20.30 -9.39 2.43
C PRO A 85 19.48 -9.15 3.69
N VAL A 86 18.34 -8.49 3.54
CA VAL A 86 17.42 -8.17 4.62
C VAL A 86 16.11 -8.94 4.42
N SER A 87 15.65 -9.64 5.45
CA SER A 87 14.33 -10.25 5.47
C SER A 87 13.36 -9.37 6.25
N ILE A 88 12.20 -9.07 5.67
CA ILE A 88 11.13 -8.27 6.26
C ILE A 88 9.88 -9.14 6.34
N THR A 89 9.47 -9.45 7.55
CA THR A 89 8.18 -10.07 7.83
C THR A 89 7.16 -8.97 8.08
N VAL A 90 6.05 -9.00 7.34
CA VAL A 90 4.91 -8.10 7.51
C VAL A 90 3.70 -8.91 7.96
N ASP A 91 3.14 -8.58 9.11
CA ASP A 91 1.88 -9.14 9.61
C ASP A 91 0.81 -8.05 9.53
N THR A 92 -0.23 -8.31 8.75
CA THR A 92 -1.44 -7.48 8.69
C THR A 92 -2.64 -8.33 9.06
N ALA A 93 -3.27 -8.03 10.19
CA ALA A 93 -4.48 -8.71 10.65
C ALA A 93 -4.39 -10.25 10.61
N GLY A 94 -3.22 -10.81 10.95
CA GLY A 94 -2.97 -12.25 10.95
C GLY A 94 -2.55 -12.85 9.61
N LYS A 95 -2.40 -12.04 8.56
CA LYS A 95 -1.79 -12.44 7.28
C LYS A 95 -0.31 -12.06 7.30
N THR A 96 0.55 -13.07 7.32
CA THR A 96 2.00 -12.90 7.30
C THR A 96 2.54 -12.99 5.88
N SER A 97 3.36 -12.02 5.48
CA SER A 97 4.15 -12.03 4.26
C SER A 97 5.63 -11.90 4.63
N VAL A 98 6.50 -12.60 3.91
CA VAL A 98 7.96 -12.45 4.06
C VAL A 98 8.52 -11.90 2.77
N LEU A 99 9.34 -10.86 2.87
CA LEU A 99 9.99 -10.18 1.76
C LEU A 99 11.49 -10.25 1.98
N ALA A 100 12.24 -10.65 0.96
CA ALA A 100 13.69 -10.50 0.96
C ALA A 100 14.07 -9.29 0.09
N VAL A 101 14.89 -8.41 0.65
CA VAL A 101 15.45 -7.23 -0.01
C VAL A 101 16.96 -7.42 -0.12
N SER A 102 17.51 -7.25 -1.31
CA SER A 102 18.96 -7.28 -1.58
C SER A 102 19.56 -5.87 -1.57
N ASP A 103 20.90 -5.79 -1.59
CA ASP A 103 21.67 -4.55 -1.57
C ASP A 103 21.56 -3.70 -2.84
N ASP A 104 20.98 -4.27 -3.91
CA ASP A 104 20.62 -3.63 -5.17
C ASP A 104 19.12 -3.29 -5.28
N CYS A 105 18.39 -3.33 -4.15
CA CYS A 105 16.96 -3.04 -4.07
C CYS A 105 16.02 -4.01 -4.83
N GLN A 106 16.47 -5.22 -5.15
CA GLN A 106 15.53 -6.26 -5.60
C GLN A 106 14.69 -6.74 -4.41
N ILE A 107 13.37 -6.67 -4.56
CA ILE A 107 12.41 -7.14 -3.57
C ILE A 107 11.80 -8.43 -4.09
N THR A 108 11.95 -9.52 -3.35
CA THR A 108 11.38 -10.82 -3.69
C THR A 108 10.41 -11.27 -2.62
N HIS A 109 9.22 -11.70 -3.03
CA HIS A 109 8.26 -12.34 -2.13
C HIS A 109 8.76 -13.74 -1.80
N GLN A 110 8.88 -14.03 -0.51
CA GLN A 110 9.14 -15.37 -0.01
C GLN A 110 7.80 -15.93 0.46
N THR A 111 7.38 -17.05 -0.11
CA THR A 111 6.24 -17.81 0.40
C THR A 111 6.55 -18.21 1.84
N PRO A 112 5.68 -17.91 2.83
CA PRO A 112 5.89 -18.39 4.18
C PRO A 112 5.99 -19.92 4.14
N HIS A 113 7.10 -20.49 4.60
CA HIS A 113 7.16 -21.93 4.87
C HIS A 113 6.24 -22.18 6.08
N ALA A 114 5.18 -22.94 5.83
CA ALA A 114 4.26 -23.44 6.86
C ALA A 114 4.93 -24.49 7.74
#